data_AF-A0AAW2SPB1-F1
#
_entry.id   AF-A0AAW2SPB1-F1
#
_cell.length_a   1.000
_cell.length_b   1.000
_cell.length_c   1.000
_cell.angle_alpha   90.00
_cell.angle_beta   90.00
_cell.angle_gamma   90.00
#
_symmetry.space_group_name_H-M   'P 1'
#
loop_
_entity.id
_entity.type
_entity.pdbx_description
1 polymer ?
#
loop_
_entity_poly.entity_id
_entity_poly.type
_entity_poly.pdbx_seq_one_letter_code
_entity_poly.pdbx_strand_id
1 'polypeptide(L)'
;MKAMIKSFLESGGSPDMSALFPSSFPGGHMSGESENKVFMTEIGSLRQQLHNHSHLLQEEASGLSEVVMNVHREYTSHKESCESMKKYVQKLELIEKEKESEIHTLRGNISLLHESCASAISEIKNWKEHVGGNALASRSPEGNLNSQVRTEGGNSFTDNISIFNEEGVRGTGDKLLLVVRDLISMQSELLEGGQREMKSTILNLQKELQEKDIQRDRICMELVNQIKEAQTNAKNYLNDLQKARVQLHDSQRIWM
;
A
#
# COMPACT_ATOMS: atom_id res chain seq x y z
N MET A 1 -70.23 12.98 -22.76
CA MET A 1 -70.86 11.99 -21.86
C MET A 1 -71.51 12.65 -20.63
N LYS A 2 -70.84 13.57 -19.93
CA LYS A 2 -71.41 14.32 -18.77
C LYS A 2 -72.66 15.18 -19.09
N ALA A 3 -72.80 15.67 -20.32
CA ALA A 3 -73.95 16.48 -20.76
C ALA A 3 -75.22 15.67 -21.08
N MET A 4 -75.09 14.38 -21.40
CA MET A 4 -76.21 13.53 -21.84
C MET A 4 -76.97 12.91 -20.65
N ILE A 5 -76.30 12.80 -19.49
CA ILE A 5 -76.90 12.33 -18.24
C ILE A 5 -77.65 13.46 -17.53
N LYS A 6 -77.23 14.73 -17.72
CA LYS A 6 -77.90 15.89 -17.13
C LYS A 6 -79.29 16.14 -17.72
N SER A 7 -79.46 15.95 -19.03
CA SER A 7 -80.78 16.10 -19.70
C SER A 7 -81.80 15.04 -19.30
N PHE A 8 -81.38 13.90 -18.75
CA PHE A 8 -82.28 12.83 -18.30
C PHE A 8 -82.79 13.02 -16.86
N LEU A 9 -82.05 13.80 -16.04
CA LEU A 9 -82.37 14.05 -14.63
C LEU A 9 -83.09 15.40 -14.41
N GLU A 10 -82.91 16.40 -15.29
CA GLU A 10 -83.56 17.72 -15.17
C GLU A 10 -84.98 17.79 -15.77
N SER A 11 -85.43 16.77 -16.52
CA SER A 11 -86.82 16.70 -17.01
C SER A 11 -87.72 16.03 -15.98
N GLY A 12 -87.91 16.67 -14.83
CA GLY A 12 -88.90 16.31 -13.81
C GLY A 12 -90.33 16.66 -14.20
N GLY A 13 -90.65 16.70 -15.49
CA GLY A 13 -92.00 16.89 -16.00
C GLY A 13 -92.66 15.53 -16.22
N SER A 14 -93.72 15.23 -15.47
CA SER A 14 -94.56 14.06 -15.74
C SER A 14 -95.04 14.11 -17.19
N PRO A 15 -94.79 13.08 -18.04
CA PRO A 15 -95.47 12.98 -19.32
C PRO A 15 -96.96 12.82 -19.01
N ASP A 16 -97.78 13.73 -19.52
CA ASP A 16 -99.23 13.62 -19.44
C ASP A 16 -99.68 12.48 -20.36
N MET A 17 -99.86 11.30 -19.78
CA MET A 17 -100.25 10.07 -20.48
C MET A 17 -101.77 9.98 -20.70
N SER A 18 -102.52 11.04 -20.38
CA SER A 18 -103.97 11.09 -20.60
C SER A 18 -104.38 11.05 -22.09
N ALA A 19 -103.42 11.23 -23.01
CA ALA A 19 -103.65 11.23 -24.45
C ALA A 19 -103.58 9.83 -25.13
N LEU A 20 -103.23 8.75 -24.41
CA LEU A 20 -103.06 7.41 -25.02
C LEU A 20 -104.28 6.48 -24.90
N PHE A 21 -105.32 6.85 -24.17
CA PHE A 21 -106.52 6.02 -24.03
C PHE A 21 -107.79 6.82 -24.37
N PRO A 22 -108.41 6.56 -25.55
CA PRO A 22 -109.65 7.21 -25.92
C PRO A 22 -110.79 6.74 -25.00
N SER A 23 -111.41 7.67 -24.29
CA SER A 23 -112.64 7.44 -23.54
C SER A 23 -113.82 7.30 -24.50
N SER A 24 -114.32 6.08 -24.71
CA SER A 24 -115.73 5.77 -25.02
C SER A 24 -115.93 4.27 -25.17
N PHE A 25 -116.62 3.62 -24.22
CA PHE A 25 -117.78 2.73 -24.42
C PHE A 25 -118.23 2.17 -23.05
N PRO A 26 -119.51 2.29 -22.67
CA PRO A 26 -120.03 1.77 -21.41
C PRO A 26 -120.62 0.37 -21.60
N GLY A 27 -120.07 -0.62 -20.89
CA GLY A 27 -120.66 -1.95 -20.80
C GLY A 27 -119.71 -2.99 -20.22
N GLY A 28 -119.83 -3.29 -18.93
CA GLY A 28 -119.13 -4.41 -18.28
C GLY A 28 -117.88 -4.03 -17.49
N HIS A 29 -118.02 -3.18 -16.47
CA HIS A 29 -117.04 -3.09 -15.38
C HIS A 29 -117.03 -4.42 -14.63
N MET A 30 -115.93 -5.18 -14.72
CA MET A 30 -115.36 -6.03 -13.66
C MET A 30 -114.05 -6.68 -14.18
N SER A 31 -112.92 -5.94 -14.19
CA SER A 31 -111.53 -6.46 -13.99
C SER A 31 -110.45 -5.36 -14.11
N GLY A 32 -110.67 -4.30 -14.90
CA GLY A 32 -109.59 -3.36 -15.29
C GLY A 32 -109.16 -2.28 -14.28
N GLU A 33 -110.03 -1.82 -13.38
CA GLU A 33 -109.69 -0.76 -12.40
C GLU A 33 -108.80 -1.26 -11.25
N SER A 34 -108.98 -2.51 -10.82
CA SER A 34 -108.13 -3.14 -9.81
C SER A 34 -106.75 -3.46 -10.35
N GLU A 35 -106.65 -3.89 -11.61
CA GLU A 35 -105.37 -4.19 -12.27
C GLU A 35 -104.53 -2.92 -12.45
N ASN A 36 -105.12 -1.81 -12.89
CA ASN A 36 -104.42 -0.54 -13.06
C ASN A 36 -103.84 -0.01 -11.73
N LYS A 37 -104.59 -0.14 -10.64
CA LYS A 37 -104.12 0.25 -9.30
C LYS A 37 -102.93 -0.60 -8.84
N VAL A 38 -102.95 -1.91 -9.10
CA VAL A 38 -101.84 -2.82 -8.81
C VAL A 38 -100.60 -2.46 -9.65
N PHE A 39 -100.78 -2.21 -10.95
CA PHE A 39 -99.69 -1.75 -11.82
C PHE A 39 -99.06 -0.43 -11.34
N MET A 40 -99.87 0.54 -10.93
CA MET A 40 -99.35 1.82 -10.42
C MET A 40 -98.56 1.67 -9.12
N THR A 41 -98.97 0.75 -8.23
CA THR A 41 -98.19 0.44 -7.02
C THR A 41 -96.89 -0.29 -7.33
N GLU A 42 -96.90 -1.20 -8.31
CA GLU A 42 -95.71 -1.94 -8.75
C GLU A 42 -94.71 -1.02 -9.46
N ILE A 43 -95.19 -0.11 -10.31
CA ILE A 43 -94.38 0.97 -10.91
C ILE A 43 -93.78 1.86 -9.82
N GLY A 44 -94.53 2.19 -8.76
CA GLY A 44 -94.02 2.92 -7.61
C GLY A 44 -92.89 2.19 -6.89
N SER A 45 -93.07 0.88 -6.62
CA SER A 45 -92.04 0.03 -6.01
C SER A 45 -90.78 -0.07 -6.87
N LEU A 46 -90.94 -0.28 -8.18
CA LEU A 46 -89.82 -0.33 -9.13
C LEU A 46 -89.06 0.99 -9.21
N ARG A 47 -89.77 2.14 -9.20
CA ARG A 47 -89.13 3.47 -9.15
C ARG A 47 -88.30 3.65 -7.89
N GLN A 48 -88.82 3.25 -6.73
CA GLN A 48 -88.09 3.33 -5.47
C GLN A 48 -86.87 2.42 -5.48
N GLN A 49 -87.01 1.18 -5.98
CA GLN A 49 -85.90 0.24 -6.10
C GLN A 49 -84.80 0.77 -7.03
N LEU A 50 -85.19 1.34 -8.18
CA LEU A 50 -84.27 1.97 -9.11
C LEU A 50 -83.53 3.15 -8.46
N HIS A 51 -84.23 3.99 -7.69
CA HIS A 51 -83.60 5.09 -6.97
C HIS A 51 -82.58 4.60 -5.94
N ASN A 52 -82.93 3.58 -5.14
CA ASN A 52 -82.03 2.99 -4.16
C ASN A 52 -80.79 2.37 -4.82
N HIS A 53 -80.96 1.63 -5.92
CA HIS A 53 -79.85 1.07 -6.68
C HIS A 53 -78.96 2.17 -7.29
N SER A 54 -79.56 3.24 -7.81
CA SER A 54 -78.82 4.39 -8.33
C SER A 54 -77.99 5.08 -7.24
N HIS A 55 -78.54 5.21 -6.02
CA HIS A 55 -77.83 5.76 -4.88
C HIS A 55 -76.66 4.87 -4.47
N LEU A 56 -76.89 3.56 -4.28
CA LEU A 56 -75.85 2.59 -3.94
C LEU A 56 -74.73 2.57 -5.00
N LEU A 57 -75.08 2.59 -6.28
CA LEU A 57 -74.10 2.66 -7.36
C LEU A 57 -73.26 3.93 -7.31
N GLN A 58 -73.85 5.07 -6.94
CA GLN A 58 -73.12 6.32 -6.80
C GLN A 58 -72.18 6.29 -5.59
N GLU A 59 -72.61 5.73 -4.46
CA GLU A 59 -71.79 5.55 -3.27
C GLU A 59 -70.59 4.63 -3.54
N GLU A 60 -70.83 3.48 -4.17
CA GLU A 60 -69.78 2.56 -4.62
C GLU A 60 -68.82 3.21 -5.62
N ALA A 61 -69.34 4.00 -6.57
CA ALA A 61 -68.50 4.73 -7.53
C ALA A 61 -67.62 5.79 -6.84
N SER A 62 -68.15 6.47 -5.82
CA SER A 62 -67.39 7.40 -4.98
C SER A 62 -66.31 6.67 -4.17
N GLY A 63 -66.64 5.54 -3.55
CA GLY A 63 -65.68 4.72 -2.80
C GLY A 63 -64.57 4.17 -3.69
N LEU A 64 -64.91 3.64 -4.87
CA LEU A 64 -63.93 3.17 -5.85
C LEU A 64 -63.03 4.31 -6.33
N SER A 65 -63.59 5.51 -6.56
CA SER A 65 -62.80 6.68 -6.96
C SER A 65 -61.78 7.08 -5.89
N GLU A 66 -62.14 7.00 -4.61
CA GLU A 66 -61.23 7.30 -3.51
C GLU A 66 -60.08 6.29 -3.43
N VAL A 67 -60.40 5.00 -3.52
CA VAL A 67 -59.39 3.92 -3.53
C VAL A 67 -58.41 4.12 -4.70
N VAL A 68 -58.93 4.41 -5.90
CA VAL A 68 -58.08 4.66 -7.08
C VAL A 68 -57.16 5.87 -6.88
N MET A 69 -57.64 6.96 -6.29
CA MET A 69 -56.80 8.12 -5.98
C MET A 69 -55.71 7.79 -4.97
N ASN A 70 -56.03 7.03 -3.92
CA ASN A 70 -55.07 6.61 -2.90
C ASN A 70 -53.98 5.71 -3.50
N VAL A 71 -54.37 4.70 -4.29
CA VAL A 71 -53.44 3.82 -5.01
C VAL A 71 -52.55 4.61 -5.95
N HIS A 72 -53.09 5.57 -6.70
CA HIS A 72 -52.30 6.41 -7.61
C HIS A 72 -51.26 7.26 -6.86
N ARG A 73 -51.62 7.83 -5.71
CA ARG A 73 -50.71 8.60 -4.86
C ARG A 73 -49.59 7.73 -4.29
N GLU A 74 -49.93 6.56 -3.75
CA GLU A 74 -48.94 5.60 -3.23
C GLU A 74 -48.00 5.11 -4.33
N TYR A 75 -48.53 4.76 -5.50
CA TYR A 75 -47.73 4.36 -6.66
C TYR A 75 -46.73 5.45 -7.05
N THR A 76 -47.16 6.71 -7.09
CA THR A 76 -46.28 7.83 -7.44
C THR A 76 -45.18 8.03 -6.39
N SER A 77 -45.53 8.01 -5.10
CA SER A 77 -44.55 8.11 -4.02
C SER A 77 -43.54 6.95 -4.04
N HIS A 78 -44.01 5.73 -4.26
CA HIS A 78 -43.15 4.56 -4.36
C HIS A 78 -42.21 4.63 -5.58
N LYS A 79 -42.72 5.10 -6.73
CA LYS A 79 -41.91 5.33 -7.93
C LYS A 79 -40.79 6.34 -7.67
N GLU A 80 -41.09 7.47 -7.02
CA GLU A 80 -40.09 8.48 -6.67
C GLU A 80 -39.03 7.94 -5.70
N SER A 81 -39.46 7.15 -4.70
CA SER A 81 -38.55 6.49 -3.77
C SER A 81 -37.64 5.48 -4.48
N CYS A 82 -38.18 4.68 -5.40
CA CYS A 82 -37.42 3.72 -6.22
C CYS A 82 -36.36 4.43 -7.09
N GLU A 83 -36.72 5.53 -7.75
CA GLU A 83 -35.77 6.33 -8.54
C GLU A 83 -34.68 6.98 -7.67
N SER A 84 -35.03 7.43 -6.46
CA SER A 84 -34.05 7.93 -5.50
C SER A 84 -33.07 6.83 -5.04
N MET A 85 -33.59 5.65 -4.71
CA MET A 85 -32.79 4.49 -4.34
C MET A 85 -31.84 4.08 -5.47
N LYS A 86 -32.34 4.04 -6.72
CA LYS A 86 -31.53 3.72 -7.90
C LYS A 86 -30.34 4.66 -8.07
N LYS A 87 -30.56 5.97 -7.89
CA LYS A 87 -29.46 6.96 -7.92
C LYS A 87 -28.45 6.75 -6.79
N TYR A 88 -28.93 6.38 -5.60
CA TYR A 88 -28.05 6.08 -4.47
C TYR A 88 -27.18 4.85 -4.72
N VAL A 89 -27.76 3.77 -5.25
CA VAL A 89 -27.02 2.55 -5.64
C VAL A 89 -25.96 2.87 -6.68
N GLN A 90 -26.29 3.64 -7.73
CA GLN A 90 -25.32 4.07 -8.74
C GLN A 90 -24.15 4.87 -8.13
N LYS A 91 -24.42 5.72 -7.13
CA LYS A 91 -23.38 6.45 -6.41
C LYS A 91 -22.47 5.49 -5.62
N LEU A 92 -23.05 4.49 -4.95
CA LEU A 92 -22.27 3.48 -4.22
C LEU A 92 -21.40 2.65 -5.17
N GLU A 93 -21.92 2.24 -6.32
CA GLU A 93 -21.14 1.52 -7.35
C GLU A 93 -19.93 2.33 -7.85
N LEU A 94 -20.08 3.65 -8.00
CA LEU A 94 -18.97 4.53 -8.36
C LEU A 94 -17.90 4.60 -7.26
N ILE A 95 -18.32 4.75 -6.00
CA ILE A 95 -17.42 4.77 -4.84
C ILE A 95 -16.69 3.42 -4.71
N GLU A 96 -17.40 2.31 -4.90
CA GLU A 96 -16.82 0.97 -4.88
C GLU A 96 -15.73 0.81 -5.94
N LYS A 97 -16.00 1.23 -7.19
CA LYS A 97 -15.01 1.20 -8.28
C LYS A 97 -13.78 2.06 -7.98
N GLU A 98 -13.98 3.26 -7.43
CA GLU A 98 -12.88 4.12 -6.99
C GLU A 98 -12.04 3.43 -5.91
N LYS A 99 -12.68 2.87 -4.88
CA LYS A 99 -12.00 2.18 -3.78
C LYS A 99 -11.27 0.92 -4.24
N GLU A 100 -11.85 0.14 -5.16
CA GLU A 100 -11.19 -1.02 -5.73
C GLU A 100 -9.91 -0.62 -6.50
N SER A 101 -9.94 0.49 -7.24
CA SER A 101 -8.75 1.02 -7.92
C SER A 101 -7.66 1.51 -6.95
N GLU A 102 -8.06 2.12 -5.82
CA GLU A 102 -7.15 2.54 -4.75
C GLU A 102 -6.50 1.32 -4.08
N ILE A 103 -7.29 0.30 -3.74
CA ILE A 103 -6.81 -0.97 -3.17
C ILE A 103 -5.82 -1.65 -4.13
N HIS A 104 -6.14 -1.69 -5.42
CA HIS A 104 -5.26 -2.29 -6.43
C HIS A 104 -3.91 -1.56 -6.49
N THR A 105 -3.93 -0.23 -6.48
CA THR A 105 -2.72 0.61 -6.48
C THR A 105 -1.89 0.39 -5.21
N LEU A 106 -2.54 0.36 -4.04
CA LEU A 106 -1.88 0.10 -2.76
C LEU A 106 -1.21 -1.28 -2.74
N ARG A 107 -1.88 -2.32 -3.23
CA ARG A 107 -1.29 -3.68 -3.34
C ARG A 107 -0.04 -3.67 -4.22
N GLY A 108 -0.08 -2.95 -5.35
CA GLY A 108 1.10 -2.76 -6.21
C GLY A 108 2.27 -2.07 -5.48
N ASN A 109 1.99 -0.98 -4.76
CA ASN A 109 3.01 -0.24 -4.01
C ASN A 109 3.65 -1.08 -2.90
N ILE A 110 2.84 -1.85 -2.16
CA ILE A 110 3.36 -2.75 -1.11
C ILE A 110 4.23 -3.85 -1.73
N SER A 111 3.84 -4.39 -2.90
CA SER A 111 4.64 -5.37 -3.65
C SER A 111 6.03 -4.84 -3.98
N LEU A 112 6.09 -3.63 -4.56
CA LEU A 112 7.33 -2.97 -4.93
C LEU A 112 8.22 -2.68 -3.71
N LEU A 113 7.62 -2.24 -2.60
CA LEU A 113 8.34 -2.01 -1.35
C LEU A 113 8.94 -3.30 -0.80
N HIS A 114 8.17 -4.38 -0.78
CA HIS A 114 8.64 -5.68 -0.30
C HIS A 114 9.80 -6.21 -1.14
N GLU A 115 9.69 -6.13 -2.47
CA GLU A 115 10.77 -6.48 -3.40
C GLU A 115 12.03 -5.63 -3.17
N SER A 116 11.85 -4.31 -3.00
CA SER A 116 12.96 -3.39 -2.70
C SER A 116 13.66 -3.74 -1.38
N CYS A 117 12.88 -4.05 -0.33
CA CYS A 117 13.43 -4.50 0.96
C CYS A 117 14.16 -5.84 0.82
N ALA A 118 13.61 -6.80 0.09
CA ALA A 118 14.24 -8.10 -0.14
C ALA A 118 15.56 -7.96 -0.91
N SER A 119 15.62 -7.11 -1.95
CA SER A 119 16.86 -6.78 -2.67
C SER A 119 17.88 -6.16 -1.73
N ALA A 120 17.49 -5.14 -0.96
CA ALA A 120 18.39 -4.47 -0.02
C ALA A 120 18.97 -5.43 1.03
N ILE A 121 18.15 -6.33 1.59
CA ILE A 121 18.61 -7.38 2.52
C ILE A 121 19.64 -8.28 1.83
N SER A 122 19.37 -8.72 0.61
CA SER A 122 20.29 -9.56 -0.16
C SER A 122 21.60 -8.85 -0.49
N GLU A 123 21.54 -7.58 -0.87
CA GLU A 123 22.72 -6.75 -1.17
C GLU A 123 23.60 -6.54 0.06
N ILE A 124 23.01 -6.19 1.22
CA ILE A 124 23.73 -6.04 2.49
C ILE A 124 24.38 -7.36 2.89
N LYS A 125 23.65 -8.47 2.77
CA LYS A 125 24.18 -9.80 3.09
C LYS A 125 25.34 -10.19 2.16
N ASN A 126 25.21 -9.94 0.86
CA ASN A 126 26.27 -10.19 -0.10
C ASN A 126 27.51 -9.32 0.16
N TRP A 127 27.31 -8.03 0.47
CA TRP A 127 28.40 -7.14 0.88
C TRP A 127 29.11 -7.66 2.13
N LYS A 128 28.36 -8.17 3.11
CA LYS A 128 28.90 -8.82 4.31
C LYS A 128 29.77 -10.02 3.96
N GLU A 129 29.33 -10.88 3.04
CA GLU A 129 30.11 -12.02 2.57
C GLU A 129 31.40 -11.58 1.84
N HIS A 130 31.34 -10.54 1.01
CA HIS A 130 32.51 -9.99 0.32
C HIS A 130 33.53 -9.32 1.25
N VAL A 131 33.08 -8.49 2.20
CA VAL A 131 33.97 -7.79 3.14
C VAL A 131 34.50 -8.74 4.21
N GLY A 132 33.68 -9.65 4.73
CA GLY A 132 34.13 -10.71 5.63
C GLY A 132 35.10 -11.68 4.95
N GLY A 133 34.84 -12.02 3.69
CA GLY A 133 35.71 -12.88 2.87
C GLY A 133 37.06 -12.24 2.55
N ASN A 134 37.10 -10.95 2.24
CA ASN A 134 38.35 -10.24 1.93
C ASN A 134 39.14 -9.82 3.16
N ALA A 135 38.48 -9.54 4.30
CA ALA A 135 39.15 -9.26 5.57
C ALA A 135 39.81 -10.49 6.20
N LEU A 136 39.29 -11.71 5.91
CA LEU A 136 39.83 -12.98 6.39
C LEU A 136 40.73 -13.71 5.38
N ALA A 137 40.86 -13.22 4.14
CA ALA A 137 41.73 -13.80 3.12
C ALA A 137 43.25 -13.72 3.45
N SER A 138 43.65 -13.15 4.59
CA SER A 138 45.00 -13.29 5.15
C SER A 138 45.21 -14.56 5.99
N ARG A 139 44.19 -15.43 6.14
CA ARG A 139 44.29 -16.69 6.89
C ARG A 139 43.67 -17.86 6.12
N SER A 140 44.55 -18.65 5.50
CA SER A 140 44.43 -19.97 4.83
C SER A 140 43.03 -20.53 4.44
N PRO A 141 42.88 -21.09 3.22
CA PRO A 141 41.62 -21.58 2.68
C PRO A 141 41.31 -23.02 3.11
N GLU A 142 40.15 -23.26 3.73
CA GLU A 142 39.52 -24.59 3.78
C GLU A 142 38.08 -24.49 4.32
N GLY A 143 37.09 -24.96 3.55
CA GLY A 143 35.73 -25.18 4.07
C GLY A 143 34.57 -24.75 3.15
N ASN A 144 34.43 -25.46 2.03
CA ASN A 144 33.20 -25.68 1.24
C ASN A 144 31.86 -25.37 1.96
N LEU A 145 31.01 -24.54 1.34
CA LEU A 145 29.55 -24.60 1.50
C LEU A 145 28.85 -24.11 0.21
N ASN A 146 28.63 -25.07 -0.68
CA ASN A 146 27.55 -25.18 -1.68
C ASN A 146 26.70 -23.92 -1.92
N SER A 147 26.95 -23.25 -3.04
CA SER A 147 25.99 -22.36 -3.66
C SER A 147 24.94 -23.21 -4.38
N GLN A 148 23.75 -23.31 -3.80
CA GLN A 148 22.58 -23.81 -4.50
C GLN A 148 21.34 -23.25 -3.83
N VAL A 149 20.83 -22.14 -4.37
CA VAL A 149 19.43 -22.03 -4.79
C VAL A 149 19.37 -21.04 -5.96
N ARG A 150 19.39 -21.61 -7.17
CA ARG A 150 18.63 -21.09 -8.29
C ARG A 150 17.20 -21.59 -8.07
N THR A 151 16.24 -20.69 -7.92
CA THR A 151 14.84 -20.93 -8.32
C THR A 151 14.32 -19.60 -8.83
N GLU A 152 14.32 -19.36 -10.13
CA GLU A 152 13.39 -19.93 -11.12
C GLU A 152 12.13 -19.04 -11.17
N GLY A 153 11.98 -18.39 -12.32
CA GLY A 153 10.83 -17.56 -12.62
C GLY A 153 9.57 -18.41 -12.56
N GLY A 154 8.67 -18.05 -11.65
CA GLY A 154 7.34 -18.63 -11.54
C GLY A 154 6.37 -17.51 -11.26
N ASN A 155 5.53 -17.20 -12.25
CA ASN A 155 4.37 -16.33 -12.08
C ASN A 155 3.53 -16.85 -10.91
N SER A 156 3.53 -16.12 -9.79
CA SER A 156 2.66 -16.43 -8.66
C SER A 156 1.91 -15.19 -8.19
N PHE A 157 0.88 -14.84 -8.94
CA PHE A 157 -0.12 -13.86 -8.49
C PHE A 157 -0.90 -14.35 -7.26
N THR A 158 -0.86 -15.65 -6.95
CA THR A 158 -1.62 -16.28 -5.85
C THR A 158 -0.83 -16.41 -4.54
N ASP A 159 0.51 -16.47 -4.57
CA ASP A 159 1.35 -16.57 -3.35
C ASP A 159 1.66 -15.20 -2.73
N ASN A 160 1.39 -14.12 -3.47
CA ASN A 160 1.58 -12.74 -3.03
C ASN A 160 0.64 -12.31 -1.89
N ILE A 161 -0.55 -12.92 -1.75
CA ILE A 161 -1.50 -12.54 -0.68
C ILE A 161 -0.94 -12.87 0.72
N SER A 162 -0.14 -13.94 0.83
CA SER A 162 0.49 -14.35 2.09
C SER A 162 1.63 -13.42 2.51
N ILE A 163 2.34 -12.83 1.55
CA ILE A 163 3.50 -11.95 1.80
C ILE A 163 3.05 -10.58 2.32
N PHE A 164 1.86 -10.12 1.91
CA PHE A 164 1.27 -8.85 2.35
C PHE A 164 0.51 -8.92 3.67
N ASN A 165 0.56 -10.04 4.38
CA ASN A 165 0.06 -10.10 5.74
C ASN A 165 0.94 -9.23 6.67
N GLU A 166 0.34 -8.65 7.71
CA GLU A 166 1.02 -7.82 8.71
C GLU A 166 2.28 -8.52 9.25
N GLU A 167 2.19 -9.83 9.48
CA GLU A 167 3.31 -10.66 9.95
C GLU A 167 4.44 -10.78 8.92
N GLY A 168 4.11 -10.85 7.62
CA GLY A 168 5.10 -10.87 6.55
C GLY A 168 5.87 -9.56 6.46
N VAL A 169 5.15 -8.44 6.51
CA VAL A 169 5.73 -7.08 6.53
C VAL A 169 6.61 -6.88 7.77
N ARG A 170 6.11 -7.28 8.94
CA ARG A 170 6.85 -7.24 10.20
C ARG A 170 8.13 -8.08 10.13
N GLY A 171 8.02 -9.32 9.65
CA GLY A 171 9.16 -10.23 9.51
C GLY A 171 10.23 -9.70 8.54
N THR A 172 9.83 -9.08 7.43
CA THR A 172 10.78 -8.42 6.51
C THR A 172 11.42 -7.19 7.14
N GLY A 173 10.66 -6.40 7.91
CA GLY A 173 11.18 -5.28 8.70
C GLY A 173 12.19 -5.71 9.76
N ASP A 174 11.89 -6.76 10.52
CA ASP A 174 12.78 -7.32 11.55
C ASP A 174 14.07 -7.88 10.94
N LYS A 175 13.97 -8.57 9.79
CA LYS A 175 15.13 -9.03 9.02
C LYS A 175 15.99 -7.87 8.54
N LEU A 176 15.37 -6.81 7.99
CA LEU A 176 16.07 -5.61 7.54
C LEU A 176 16.81 -4.92 8.70
N LEU A 177 16.14 -4.75 9.84
CA LEU A 177 16.74 -4.18 11.04
C LEU A 177 17.94 -5.01 11.54
N LEU A 178 17.82 -6.34 11.49
CA LEU A 178 18.89 -7.24 11.88
C LEU A 178 20.11 -7.10 10.96
N VAL A 179 19.92 -7.14 9.63
CA VAL A 179 21.06 -7.01 8.69
C VAL A 179 21.72 -5.62 8.75
N VAL A 180 20.95 -4.57 9.00
CA VAL A 180 21.51 -3.21 9.19
C VAL A 180 22.30 -3.11 10.48
N ARG A 181 21.83 -3.71 11.58
CA ARG A 181 22.57 -3.74 12.84
C ARG A 181 23.89 -4.52 12.70
N ASP A 182 23.85 -5.68 12.04
CA ASP A 182 25.03 -6.47 11.70
C ASP A 182 26.03 -5.66 10.86
N LEU A 183 25.54 -4.92 9.86
CA LEU A 183 26.36 -4.06 9.00
C LEU A 183 27.07 -2.98 9.81
N ILE A 184 26.35 -2.28 10.69
CA ILE A 184 26.91 -1.23 11.55
C ILE A 184 27.97 -1.82 12.50
N SER A 185 27.69 -2.98 13.11
CA SER A 185 28.64 -3.65 14.00
C SER A 185 29.94 -4.01 13.28
N MET A 186 29.84 -4.66 12.12
CA MET A 186 31.02 -5.01 11.33
C MET A 186 31.81 -3.79 10.86
N GLN A 187 31.12 -2.70 10.47
CA GLN A 187 31.81 -1.47 10.05
C GLN A 187 32.61 -0.87 11.21
N SER A 188 32.07 -0.90 12.43
CA SER A 188 32.78 -0.46 13.64
C SER A 188 33.99 -1.33 13.92
N GLU A 189 33.83 -2.66 13.88
CA GLU A 189 34.92 -3.62 14.11
C GLU A 189 36.05 -3.49 13.08
N LEU A 190 35.71 -3.35 11.80
CA LEU A 190 36.69 -3.18 10.72
C LEU A 190 37.47 -1.87 10.88
N LEU A 191 36.78 -0.77 11.22
CA LEU A 191 37.41 0.53 11.41
C LEU A 191 38.31 0.55 12.65
N GLU A 192 37.85 0.03 13.78
CA GLU A 192 38.63 -0.03 15.02
C GLU A 192 39.81 -0.99 14.92
N GLY A 193 39.58 -2.19 14.36
CA GLY A 193 40.61 -3.21 14.14
C GLY A 193 41.70 -2.69 13.21
N GLY A 194 41.33 -2.16 12.05
CA GLY A 194 42.27 -1.59 11.10
C GLY A 194 43.02 -0.38 11.66
N GLN A 195 42.36 0.50 12.41
CA GLN A 195 43.04 1.63 13.06
C GLN A 195 44.06 1.14 14.10
N ARG A 196 43.72 0.11 14.88
CA ARG A 196 44.62 -0.47 15.90
C ARG A 196 45.83 -1.12 15.26
N GLU A 197 45.63 -1.91 14.20
CA GLU A 197 46.71 -2.56 13.46
C GLU A 197 47.65 -1.50 12.83
N MET A 198 47.08 -0.49 12.17
CA MET A 198 47.87 0.60 11.58
C MET A 198 48.68 1.36 12.64
N LYS A 199 48.07 1.68 13.80
CA LYS A 199 48.78 2.30 14.92
C LYS A 199 49.93 1.41 15.44
N SER A 200 49.69 0.10 15.56
CA SER A 200 50.71 -0.86 16.00
C SER A 200 51.88 -0.92 15.01
N THR A 201 51.59 -0.99 13.70
CA THR A 201 52.61 -1.00 12.65
C THR A 201 53.43 0.29 12.63
N ILE A 202 52.78 1.45 12.77
CA ILE A 202 53.48 2.75 12.87
C ILE A 202 54.42 2.77 14.07
N LEU A 203 53.95 2.37 15.26
CA LEU A 203 54.79 2.33 16.47
C LEU A 203 55.99 1.38 16.29
N ASN A 204 55.77 0.23 15.66
CA ASN A 204 56.85 -0.73 15.42
C ASN A 204 57.90 -0.16 14.46
N LEU A 205 57.47 0.47 13.36
CA LEU A 205 58.36 1.13 12.40
C LEU A 205 59.12 2.30 13.04
N GLN A 206 58.48 3.10 13.88
CA GLN A 206 59.14 4.19 14.61
C GLN A 206 60.23 3.67 15.55
N LYS A 207 59.96 2.57 16.26
CA LYS A 207 60.94 1.92 17.14
C LYS A 207 62.13 1.36 16.36
N GLU A 208 61.86 0.69 15.23
CA GLU A 208 62.93 0.18 14.37
C GLU A 208 63.79 1.32 13.81
N LEU A 209 63.18 2.42 13.38
CA LEU A 209 63.90 3.61 12.90
C LEU A 209 64.81 4.20 13.99
N GLN A 210 64.32 4.33 15.23
CA GLN A 210 65.12 4.83 16.35
C GLN A 210 66.31 3.91 16.66
N GLU A 211 66.10 2.59 16.67
CA GLU A 211 67.19 1.63 16.88
C GLU A 211 68.25 1.74 15.77
N LYS A 212 67.82 1.92 14.51
CA LYS A 212 68.72 2.12 13.37
C LYS A 212 69.52 3.42 13.49
N ASP A 213 68.92 4.51 13.97
CA ASP A 213 69.63 5.76 14.23
C ASP A 213 70.68 5.60 15.34
N ILE A 214 70.36 4.92 16.44
CA ILE A 214 71.32 4.62 17.51
C ILE A 214 72.48 3.77 16.99
N GLN A 215 72.18 2.73 16.20
CA GLN A 215 73.22 1.89 15.59
C GLN A 215 74.11 2.68 14.63
N ARG A 216 73.53 3.57 13.81
CA ARG A 216 74.29 4.47 12.95
C ARG A 216 75.24 5.33 13.76
N ASP A 217 74.76 5.99 14.81
CA ASP A 217 75.58 6.89 15.63
C ASP A 217 76.72 6.14 16.33
N ARG A 218 76.46 4.91 16.78
CA ARG A 218 77.47 4.01 17.33
C ARG A 218 78.55 3.67 16.31
N ILE A 219 78.16 3.31 15.08
CA ILE A 219 79.10 3.01 13.99
C ILE A 219 79.91 4.26 13.63
N CYS A 220 79.29 5.43 13.53
CA CYS A 220 79.98 6.69 13.26
C CYS A 220 81.03 7.00 14.33
N MET A 221 80.69 6.82 15.61
CA MET A 221 81.63 7.05 16.71
C MET A 221 82.82 6.08 16.68
N GLU A 222 82.55 4.80 16.41
CA GLU A 222 83.60 3.79 16.24
C GLU A 222 84.55 4.14 15.09
N LEU A 223 84.01 4.52 13.92
CA LEU A 223 84.81 4.94 12.78
C LEU A 223 85.67 6.18 13.09
N VAL A 224 85.12 7.17 13.80
CA VAL A 224 85.87 8.35 14.23
C VAL A 224 87.01 7.97 15.18
N ASN A 225 86.79 7.03 16.10
CA ASN A 225 87.83 6.55 17.01
C ASN A 225 88.95 5.83 16.25
N GLN A 226 88.60 4.94 15.31
CA GLN A 226 89.58 4.25 14.46
C GLN A 226 90.41 5.23 13.63
N ILE A 227 89.80 6.29 13.09
CA ILE A 227 90.52 7.35 12.37
C ILE A 227 91.52 8.06 13.30
N LYS A 228 91.10 8.43 14.53
CA LYS A 228 91.98 9.10 15.51
C LYS A 228 93.14 8.21 15.93
N GLU A 229 92.89 6.93 16.14
CA GLU A 229 93.93 5.95 16.49
C GLU A 229 94.94 5.79 15.33
N ALA A 230 94.44 5.61 14.10
CA ALA A 230 95.28 5.55 12.90
C ALA A 230 96.12 6.82 12.71
N GLN A 231 95.53 8.00 12.93
CA GLN A 231 96.26 9.29 12.88
C GLN A 231 97.36 9.38 13.95
N THR A 232 97.06 8.93 15.17
CA THR A 232 98.04 8.94 16.28
C THR A 232 99.19 7.97 15.99
N ASN A 233 98.89 6.78 15.50
CA ASN A 233 99.88 5.78 15.09
C ASN A 233 100.75 6.29 13.94
N ALA A 234 100.16 6.88 12.89
CA ALA A 234 100.90 7.49 11.79
C ALA A 234 101.84 8.61 12.27
N LYS A 235 101.39 9.45 13.20
CA LYS A 235 102.21 10.51 13.82
C LYS A 235 103.38 9.93 14.63
N ASN A 236 103.15 8.84 15.36
CA ASN A 236 104.19 8.14 16.09
C ASN A 236 105.24 7.54 15.14
N TYR A 237 104.82 6.86 14.07
CA TYR A 237 105.73 6.32 13.06
C TYR A 237 106.55 7.41 12.36
N LEU A 238 105.95 8.56 12.07
CA LEU A 238 106.66 9.71 11.50
C LEU A 238 107.76 10.22 12.46
N ASN A 239 107.44 10.36 13.75
CA ASN A 239 108.40 10.76 14.77
C ASN A 239 109.55 9.74 14.89
N ASP A 240 109.25 8.45 14.89
CA ASP A 240 110.27 7.40 14.98
C ASP A 240 111.18 7.37 13.75
N LEU A 241 110.62 7.56 12.55
CA LEU A 241 111.40 7.75 11.32
C LEU A 241 112.29 9.00 11.37
N GLN A 242 111.79 10.11 11.90
CA GLN A 242 112.61 11.32 12.09
C GLN A 242 113.76 11.08 13.07
N LYS A 243 113.53 10.41 14.20
CA LYS A 243 114.59 10.04 15.15
C LYS A 243 115.63 9.13 14.49
N ALA A 244 115.19 8.09 13.79
CA ALA A 244 116.07 7.17 13.08
C ALA A 244 116.89 7.91 12.00
N ARG A 245 116.28 8.86 11.29
CA ARG A 245 116.98 9.73 10.33
C ARG A 245 118.08 10.56 11.00
N VAL A 246 117.80 11.19 12.15
CA VAL A 246 118.80 11.98 12.88
C VAL A 246 119.95 11.08 13.37
N GLN A 247 119.65 9.93 13.96
CA GLN A 247 120.67 8.97 14.41
C GLN A 247 121.55 8.47 13.26
N LEU A 248 120.96 8.24 12.08
CA LEU A 248 121.71 7.86 10.89
C LEU A 248 122.67 8.97 10.48
N HIS A 249 122.23 10.23 10.44
CA HIS A 249 123.10 11.37 10.15
C HIS A 249 124.21 11.57 11.17
N ASP A 250 123.93 11.41 12.47
CA ASP A 250 124.94 11.51 13.53
C ASP A 250 125.98 10.39 13.38
N SER A 251 125.54 9.17 13.09
CA SER A 251 126.43 8.04 12.79
C SER A 251 127.27 8.32 11.53
N GLN A 252 126.67 8.86 10.47
CA GLN A 252 127.36 9.23 9.24
C GLN A 252 128.43 10.32 9.45
N ARG A 253 128.25 11.19 10.44
CA ARG A 253 129.19 12.25 10.82
C ARG A 253 130.32 11.76 11.74
N ILE A 254 130.13 10.63 12.43
CA ILE A 254 131.16 9.95 13.25
C ILE A 254 132.09 9.07 12.38
N TRP A 255 131.60 8.61 11.22
CA TRP A 255 132.34 7.77 10.28
C TRP A 255 132.99 8.53 9.12
N MET A 256 132.95 9.86 9.12
CA MET A 256 133.76 10.76 8.26
C MET A 256 134.77 11.50 9.11
#